data_AF-A0A7X2MFQ9-F1
#
_entry.id   AF-A0A7X2MFQ9-F1
#
_cell.length_a   1.000
_cell.length_b   1.000
_cell.length_c   1.000
_cell.angle_alpha   90.00
_cell.angle_beta   90.00
_cell.angle_gamma   90.00
#
_symmetry.space_group_name_H-M   'P 1'
#
loop_
_entity.id
_entity.type
_entity.pdbx_description
1 polymer ?
#
loop_
_entity_poly.entity_id
_entity_poly.type
_entity_poly.pdbx_seq_one_letter_code
_entity_poly.pdbx_strand_id
1 'polypeptide(L)'
;MEWNELSVTTTNEAIDAVVNILMENGAGGVQIDDSEGLEKVKVITYFPSKLGLVELIPELEEKIKKLNNFGLNPGEAKVSLTNLQDDAWVDLWKKYYHPVRLTKYLTIVPSWEEYQ
;
A
#
# COMPACT_ATOMS: atom_id res chain seq x y z
N MET A 1 -12.56 0.14 9.77
CA MET A 1 -11.66 1.32 9.66
C MET A 1 -11.47 1.51 8.18
N GLU A 2 -11.89 2.65 7.64
CA GLU A 2 -11.71 2.93 6.22
C GLU A 2 -10.25 3.38 6.00
N TRP A 3 -9.60 2.77 5.01
CA TRP A 3 -8.26 3.11 4.58
C TRP A 3 -8.33 3.50 3.11
N ASN A 4 -7.51 4.46 2.71
CA ASN A 4 -7.35 4.82 1.31
C ASN A 4 -5.98 4.33 0.84
N GLU A 5 -5.93 3.77 -0.36
CA GLU A 5 -4.69 3.45 -1.03
C GLU A 5 -4.21 4.65 -1.82
N LEU A 6 -2.95 5.01 -1.65
CA LEU A 6 -2.25 5.92 -2.53
C LEU A 6 -1.13 5.15 -3.21
N SER A 7 -1.04 5.25 -4.54
CA SER A 7 0.08 4.71 -5.30
C SER A 7 0.82 5.83 -6.02
N VAL A 8 2.15 5.77 -5.98
CA VAL A 8 3.04 6.70 -6.65
C VAL A 8 3.97 5.91 -7.54
N THR A 9 3.92 6.17 -8.84
CA THR A 9 4.90 5.61 -9.78
C THR A 9 6.12 6.53 -9.84
N THR A 10 7.28 5.99 -9.52
CA THR A 10 8.55 6.72 -9.54
C THR A 10 9.69 5.88 -10.10
N THR A 11 10.89 6.44 -10.21
CA THR A 11 12.10 5.73 -10.66
C THR A 11 12.83 5.12 -9.47
N ASN A 12 13.74 4.19 -9.73
CA ASN A 12 14.52 3.53 -8.68
C ASN A 12 15.33 4.52 -7.82
N GLU A 13 15.95 5.51 -8.45
CA GLU A 13 16.76 6.53 -7.79
C GLU A 13 15.96 7.36 -6.77
N ALA A 14 14.67 7.59 -7.02
CA ALA A 14 13.83 8.44 -6.20
C ALA A 14 12.99 7.68 -5.17
N ILE A 15 13.04 6.34 -5.13
CA ILE A 15 12.21 5.51 -4.23
C ILE A 15 12.34 5.97 -2.79
N ASP A 16 13.57 6.00 -2.25
CA ASP A 16 13.80 6.29 -0.83
C ASP A 16 13.29 7.69 -0.44
N ALA A 17 13.44 8.65 -1.35
CA ALA A 17 12.95 10.01 -1.14
C ALA A 17 11.41 10.07 -1.16
N VAL A 18 10.77 9.37 -2.10
CA VAL A 18 9.30 9.27 -2.17
C VAL A 18 8.76 8.55 -0.92
N VAL A 19 9.39 7.46 -0.50
CA VAL A 19 9.02 6.72 0.73
C VAL A 19 9.08 7.63 1.94
N ASN A 20 10.18 8.38 2.12
CA ASN A 20 10.31 9.32 3.24
C ASN A 20 9.22 10.39 3.21
N ILE A 21 8.96 10.99 2.04
CA ILE A 21 7.88 11.98 1.90
C ILE A 21 6.54 11.35 2.32
N LEU A 22 6.21 10.15 1.87
CA LEU A 22 4.94 9.51 2.23
C LEU A 22 4.85 9.21 3.75
N MET A 23 5.94 8.72 4.35
CA MET A 23 6.00 8.44 5.79
C MET A 23 5.86 9.71 6.64
N GLU A 24 6.52 10.80 6.27
CA GLU A 24 6.40 12.09 6.98
C GLU A 24 4.99 12.67 6.94
N ASN A 25 4.21 12.37 5.89
CA ASN A 25 2.84 12.86 5.73
C ASN A 25 1.79 11.89 6.31
N GLY A 26 2.20 10.91 7.11
CA GLY A 26 1.28 10.08 7.90
C GLY A 26 0.92 8.73 7.28
N ALA A 27 1.73 8.21 6.36
CA ALA A 27 1.57 6.84 5.86
C ALA A 27 1.76 5.82 7.01
N GLY A 28 0.85 4.86 7.11
CA GLY A 28 0.94 3.77 8.11
C GLY A 28 1.95 2.68 7.73
N GLY A 29 2.30 2.59 6.45
CA GLY A 29 3.24 1.62 5.90
C GLY A 29 3.36 1.79 4.39
N VAL A 30 4.44 1.25 3.81
CA VAL A 30 4.73 1.39 2.38
C VAL A 30 5.08 0.02 1.80
N GLN A 31 4.49 -0.28 0.64
CA GLN A 31 4.79 -1.42 -0.21
C GLN A 31 5.52 -0.91 -1.46
N ILE A 32 6.59 -1.58 -1.84
CA ILE A 32 7.38 -1.27 -3.04
C ILE A 32 7.15 -2.43 -4.02
N ASP A 33 6.63 -2.11 -5.21
CA ASP A 33 6.42 -3.04 -6.31
C ASP A 33 7.33 -2.67 -7.49
N ASP A 34 8.32 -3.51 -7.73
CA ASP A 34 9.34 -3.39 -8.78
C ASP A 34 9.08 -4.31 -9.98
N SER A 35 7.87 -4.88 -10.09
CA SER A 35 7.50 -5.84 -11.14
C SER A 35 7.59 -5.27 -12.56
N GLU A 36 7.49 -3.95 -12.73
CA GLU A 36 7.60 -3.27 -14.03
C GLU A 36 9.07 -3.07 -14.50
N GLY A 37 10.06 -3.49 -13.71
CA GLY A 37 11.49 -3.49 -14.07
C GLY A 37 12.32 -2.47 -13.29
N LEU A 38 13.61 -2.38 -13.63
CA LEU A 38 14.58 -1.54 -12.89
C LEU A 38 14.36 -0.02 -13.05
N GLU A 39 13.62 0.41 -14.07
CA GLU A 39 13.46 1.84 -14.38
C GLU A 39 12.23 2.48 -13.74
N LYS A 40 11.16 1.70 -13.48
CA LYS A 40 9.91 2.19 -12.90
C LYS A 40 9.49 1.31 -11.73
N VAL A 41 9.27 1.94 -10.60
CA VAL A 41 8.86 1.30 -9.35
C VAL A 41 7.58 1.96 -8.85
N LYS A 42 6.64 1.15 -8.39
CA LYS A 42 5.36 1.60 -7.85
C LYS A 42 5.42 1.53 -6.33
N VAL A 43 5.25 2.67 -5.69
CA VAL A 43 5.22 2.81 -4.23
C VAL A 43 3.76 2.92 -3.80
N ILE A 44 3.27 1.93 -3.08
CA ILE A 44 1.88 1.83 -2.60
C ILE A 44 1.88 2.09 -1.10
N THR A 45 0.96 2.92 -0.62
CA THR A 45 0.84 3.26 0.79
C THR A 45 -0.62 3.35 1.21
N TYR A 46 -0.87 3.12 2.50
CA TYR A 46 -2.19 3.15 3.09
C TYR A 46 -2.32 4.29 4.09
N PHE A 47 -3.34 5.13 3.90
CA PHE A 47 -3.68 6.23 4.77
C PHE A 47 -5.00 5.97 5.49
N PRO A 48 -5.11 6.25 6.81
CA PRO A 48 -6.37 6.16 7.51
C PRO A 48 -7.32 7.26 7.01
N SER A 49 -8.59 6.93 6.72
CA SER A 49 -9.57 7.87 6.14
C SER A 49 -9.86 9.14 6.95
N LYS A 50 -9.32 9.27 8.17
CA LYS A 50 -9.41 10.51 8.96
C LYS A 50 -8.48 11.62 8.44
N LEU A 51 -7.50 11.29 7.61
CA LEU A 51 -6.57 12.25 7.04
C LEU A 51 -7.20 12.92 5.80
N GLY A 52 -7.10 14.25 5.69
CA GLY A 52 -7.61 15.03 4.55
C GLY A 52 -6.81 14.81 3.26
N LEU A 53 -6.94 13.62 2.65
CA LEU A 53 -6.11 13.21 1.51
C LEU A 53 -6.28 14.08 0.27
N VAL A 54 -7.44 14.72 0.10
CA VAL A 54 -7.69 15.65 -1.01
C VAL A 54 -6.74 16.85 -0.98
N GLU A 55 -6.36 17.31 0.22
CA GLU A 55 -5.44 18.44 0.40
C GLU A 55 -3.97 18.01 0.33
N LEU A 56 -3.67 16.76 0.71
CA LEU A 56 -2.31 16.22 0.72
C LEU A 56 -1.80 15.84 -0.67
N ILE A 57 -2.66 15.40 -1.59
CA ILE A 57 -2.26 15.03 -2.96
C ILE A 57 -1.47 16.15 -3.67
N PRO A 58 -1.98 17.40 -3.78
CA PRO A 58 -1.22 18.45 -4.44
C PRO A 58 0.09 18.79 -3.72
N GLU A 59 0.13 18.71 -2.39
CA GLU A 59 1.35 18.93 -1.61
C GLU A 59 2.40 17.84 -1.88
N LEU A 60 1.97 16.57 -1.94
CA LEU A 60 2.84 15.43 -2.25
C LEU A 60 3.37 15.52 -3.67
N GLU A 61 2.54 15.85 -4.65
CA GLU A 61 2.99 16.04 -6.04
C GLU A 61 4.04 17.16 -6.13
N GLU A 62 3.85 18.26 -5.40
CA GLU A 62 4.83 19.36 -5.38
C GLU A 62 6.13 18.92 -4.71
N LYS A 63 6.07 18.21 -3.57
CA LYS A 63 7.25 17.67 -2.88
C LYS A 63 8.01 16.67 -3.74
N ILE A 64 7.32 15.78 -4.45
CA ILE A 64 7.96 14.80 -5.34
C ILE A 64 8.60 15.52 -6.54
N LYS A 65 7.93 16.51 -7.14
CA LYS A 65 8.53 17.31 -8.24
C LYS A 65 9.78 18.07 -7.79
N LYS A 66 9.82 18.54 -6.54
CA LYS A 66 11.01 19.20 -5.95
C LYS A 66 12.21 18.27 -5.84
N LEU A 67 12.04 16.95 -5.89
CA LEU A 67 13.17 16.00 -5.89
C LEU A 67 14.11 16.19 -7.08
N ASN A 68 13.60 16.69 -8.23
CA ASN A 68 14.44 17.05 -9.38
C ASN A 68 15.50 18.09 -9.02
N ASN A 69 15.22 19.01 -8.10
CA ASN A 69 16.18 20.03 -7.67
C ASN A 69 17.33 19.43 -6.85
N PHE A 70 17.13 18.25 -6.27
CA PHE A 70 18.15 17.50 -5.53
C PHE A 70 18.92 16.52 -6.41
N GLY A 71 18.69 16.54 -7.73
CA GLY A 71 19.34 15.64 -8.69
C GLY A 71 18.73 14.23 -8.74
N LEU A 72 17.59 14.01 -8.10
CA LEU A 72 16.82 12.78 -8.19
C LEU A 72 15.72 12.95 -9.22
N ASN A 73 15.67 12.09 -10.25
CA ASN A 73 14.62 12.18 -11.27
C ASN A 73 13.47 11.23 -10.95
N PRO A 74 12.35 11.69 -10.36
CA PRO A 74 11.23 10.82 -9.99
C PRO A 74 10.39 10.36 -11.20
N GLY A 75 10.73 10.77 -12.43
CA GLY A 75 10.00 10.41 -13.64
C GLY A 75 8.62 11.08 -13.72
N GLU A 76 7.58 10.31 -14.07
CA GLU A 76 6.22 10.81 -14.23
C GLU A 76 5.58 11.24 -12.90
N ALA A 77 6.06 10.72 -11.75
CA ALA A 77 5.60 11.07 -10.40
C ALA A 77 4.06 11.05 -10.25
N LYS A 78 3.40 10.12 -10.95
CA LYS A 78 1.94 10.09 -11.01
C LYS A 78 1.40 9.51 -9.70
N VAL A 79 0.63 10.32 -8.98
CA VAL A 79 -0.07 9.93 -7.75
C VAL A 79 -1.48 9.46 -8.13
N SER A 80 -1.84 8.23 -7.77
CA SER A 80 -3.18 7.66 -8.00
C SER A 80 -3.82 7.26 -6.67
N LEU A 81 -5.06 7.70 -6.45
CA LEU A 81 -5.85 7.38 -5.26
C LEU A 81 -6.86 6.27 -5.61
N THR A 82 -6.78 5.15 -4.89
CA THR A 82 -7.80 4.10 -4.95
C THR A 82 -8.52 4.09 -3.60
N ASN A 83 -9.83 4.32 -3.60
CA ASN A 83 -10.61 4.18 -2.38
C ASN A 83 -10.79 2.68 -2.12
N LEU A 84 -10.14 2.16 -1.09
CA LEU A 84 -10.22 0.77 -0.65
C LEU A 84 -11.53 0.55 0.13
N GLN A 85 -12.65 0.83 -0.51
CA GLN A 85 -13.98 0.48 -0.02
C GLN A 85 -14.38 -0.94 -0.48
N ASP A 86 -13.60 -1.56 -1.37
CA ASP A 86 -13.76 -2.97 -1.74
C ASP A 86 -13.10 -3.89 -0.70
N ASP A 87 -13.79 -4.00 0.44
CA ASP A 87 -13.62 -4.95 1.55
C ASP A 87 -13.70 -6.44 1.13
N ALA A 88 -13.52 -6.78 -0.15
CA ALA A 88 -13.55 -8.17 -0.57
C ALA A 88 -12.31 -8.94 -0.07
N TRP A 89 -11.12 -8.32 -0.10
CA TRP A 89 -9.86 -9.01 0.20
C TRP A 89 -9.68 -9.33 1.70
N VAL A 90 -10.21 -8.47 2.59
CA VAL A 90 -10.14 -8.63 4.05
C VAL A 90 -10.87 -9.88 4.52
N ASP A 91 -11.86 -10.34 3.76
CA ASP A 91 -12.61 -11.57 4.03
C ASP A 91 -12.35 -12.69 3.02
N LEU A 92 -11.73 -12.41 1.86
CA LEU A 92 -11.49 -13.42 0.84
C LEU A 92 -10.63 -14.57 1.35
N TRP A 93 -9.61 -14.28 2.17
CA TRP A 93 -8.75 -15.33 2.73
C TRP A 93 -9.51 -16.27 3.67
N LYS A 94 -10.57 -15.80 4.35
CA LYS A 94 -11.44 -16.64 5.19
C LYS A 94 -12.20 -17.68 4.37
N LYS A 95 -12.52 -17.36 3.10
CA LYS A 95 -13.18 -18.29 2.17
C LYS A 95 -12.28 -19.45 1.76
N TYR A 96 -10.97 -19.26 1.76
CA TYR A 96 -10.00 -20.26 1.28
C TYR A 96 -9.24 -20.97 2.42
N TYR A 97 -9.45 -20.59 3.68
CA TYR A 97 -8.75 -21.15 4.83
C TYR A 97 -9.68 -22.05 5.66
N HIS A 98 -9.58 -23.37 5.42
CA HIS A 98 -10.41 -24.39 6.05
C HIS A 98 -9.70 -25.12 7.21
N PRO A 99 -10.43 -25.85 8.08
CA PRO A 99 -9.88 -26.70 9.12
C PRO A 99 -8.88 -27.72 8.59
N VAL A 100 -7.70 -27.75 9.18
CA VAL A 100 -6.64 -28.68 8.81
C VAL A 100 -6.43 -29.67 9.95
N ARG A 101 -6.68 -30.95 9.65
CA ARG A 101 -6.39 -32.05 10.57
C ARG A 101 -4.91 -32.42 10.47
N LEU A 102 -4.16 -32.19 11.54
CA LEU A 102 -2.74 -32.53 11.62
C LEU A 102 -2.50 -33.96 12.10
N THR A 103 -3.31 -34.43 13.04
CA THR A 103 -3.23 -35.80 13.56
C THR A 103 -4.61 -36.38 13.88
N LYS A 104 -4.66 -37.63 14.34
CA LYS A 104 -5.90 -38.22 14.83
C LYS A 104 -6.52 -37.46 16.02
N TYR A 105 -5.72 -36.70 16.79
CA TYR A 105 -6.14 -35.99 18.01
C TYR A 105 -5.97 -34.46 17.93
N LEU A 106 -5.53 -33.91 16.80
CA LEU A 106 -5.27 -32.47 16.66
C LEU A 106 -5.76 -31.96 15.30
N THR A 107 -6.68 -31.00 15.35
CA THR A 107 -7.17 -30.23 14.20
C THR A 107 -7.04 -28.75 14.53
N ILE A 108 -6.47 -27.98 13.60
CA ILE A 108 -6.46 -26.52 13.68
C ILE A 108 -7.70 -26.02 12.96
N VAL A 109 -8.61 -25.41 13.73
CA VAL A 109 -9.88 -24.88 13.25
C VAL A 109 -9.80 -23.35 13.29
N PRO A 110 -10.06 -22.67 12.17
CA PRO A 110 -10.14 -21.22 12.16
C PRO A 110 -11.34 -20.75 12.99
N SER A 111 -11.21 -19.66 13.74
CA SER A 111 -12.23 -19.23 14.71
C SER A 111 -13.58 -18.82 14.10
N TRP A 112 -13.67 -18.74 12.77
CA TRP A 112 -14.85 -18.37 11.99
C TRP A 112 -15.55 -19.55 11.31
N GLU A 113 -15.05 -20.78 11.46
CA GLU A 113 -15.73 -21.98 10.97
C GLU A 113 -16.25 -22.84 12.14
N GLU A 114 -17.47 -23.35 12.02
CA GLU A 114 -17.97 -24.38 12.93
C GLU A 114 -17.39 -25.75 12.52
N TYR A 115 -16.65 -26.37 13.43
CA TYR A 115 -16.06 -27.70 13.23
C TYR A 115 -16.72 -28.70 14.19
N GLN A 116 -17.35 -29.75 13.65
CA GLN A 116 -17.96 -30.86 14.38
C GLN A 116 -17.13 -32.15 14.26
#